data_AF-A6P131-F1
#
_entry.id   AF-A6P131-F1
#
_cell.length_a   1.000
_cell.length_b   1.000
_cell.length_c   1.000
_cell.angle_alpha   90.00
_cell.angle_beta   90.00
_cell.angle_gamma   90.00
#
_symmetry.space_group_name_H-M   'P 1'
#
loop_
_entity.id
_entity.type
_entity.pdbx_description
1 polymer ?
#
loop_
_entity_poly.entity_id
_entity_poly.type
_entity_poly.pdbx_seq_one_letter_code
_entity_poly.pdbx_strand_id
1 'polypeptide(L)'
;MKFTHRQMTLLQRQGAWRLHRMAKKPKYFIVDAEALPEVFLKVAEAKRMLETGEADTVNRATKVAGISRSAFYKYKDAVRPFNDMLNGRIVTFQIMMKDEPGVLSAVLNIFARTGGNILTINQGIPVSGCAAVTIGAETSGLEEPVEDLMNRVAAQEGVIRCEILAG
;
A
#
# COMPACT_ATOMS: atom_id res chain seq x y z
N MET A 1 44.93 44.27 27.61
CA MET A 1 44.13 44.68 26.45
C MET A 1 42.70 44.18 26.63
N LYS A 2 41.77 45.09 26.88
CA LYS A 2 40.34 44.80 27.10
C LYS A 2 39.67 44.65 25.74
N PHE A 3 39.21 43.45 25.40
CA PHE A 3 38.37 43.24 24.23
C PHE A 3 36.97 43.80 24.49
N THR A 4 36.48 44.59 23.53
CA THR A 4 35.22 45.34 23.61
C THR A 4 34.01 44.45 23.37
N HIS A 5 32.90 44.80 24.02
CA HIS A 5 31.60 44.11 24.07
C HIS A 5 30.91 43.91 22.69
N ARG A 6 31.50 44.42 21.60
CA ARG A 6 30.97 44.35 20.22
C ARG A 6 31.55 43.23 19.35
N GLN A 7 32.51 42.45 19.84
CA GLN A 7 32.99 41.24 19.14
C GLN A 7 32.41 39.92 19.70
N MET A 8 31.71 39.94 20.84
CA MET A 8 31.00 38.78 21.38
C MET A 8 29.63 38.53 20.72
N THR A 9 29.08 39.49 19.99
CA THR A 9 27.76 39.39 19.35
C THR A 9 27.76 38.74 17.96
N LEU A 10 28.94 38.43 17.40
CA LEU A 10 29.08 37.82 16.06
C LEU A 10 29.42 36.32 16.08
N LEU A 11 29.86 35.77 17.21
CA LEU A 11 30.08 34.31 17.37
C LEU A 11 28.92 33.55 18.03
N GLN A 12 27.86 34.23 18.49
CA GLN A 12 26.61 33.57 18.93
C GLN A 12 25.63 33.28 17.77
N ARG A 13 25.97 33.62 16.53
CA ARG A 13 25.11 33.40 15.35
C ARG A 13 25.43 32.14 14.53
N GLN A 14 26.37 31.30 14.95
CA GLN A 14 26.68 30.02 14.28
C GLN A 14 26.25 28.77 15.06
N GLY A 15 25.52 28.94 16.17
CA GLY A 15 25.09 27.84 17.05
C GLY A 15 23.59 27.52 16.99
N ALA A 16 22.90 27.82 15.90
CA ALA A 16 21.53 27.37 15.72
C ALA A 16 21.54 25.90 15.27
N TRP A 17 21.69 25.00 16.23
CA TRP A 17 21.36 23.60 16.06
C TRP A 17 19.95 23.52 15.47
N ARG A 18 19.85 23.29 14.16
CA ARG A 18 18.65 22.69 13.58
C ARG A 18 18.53 21.35 14.29
N LEU A 19 17.67 21.32 15.30
CA LEU A 19 16.97 20.10 15.68
C LEU A 19 16.23 19.64 14.42
N HIS A 20 16.95 18.95 13.54
CA HIS A 20 16.35 17.95 12.68
C HIS A 20 15.72 16.98 13.66
N ARG A 21 14.44 17.22 13.96
CA ARG A 21 13.56 16.20 14.49
C ARG A 21 13.62 15.14 13.40
N MET A 22 14.51 14.16 13.54
CA MET A 22 14.54 13.01 12.64
C MET A 22 13.13 12.48 12.69
N ALA A 23 12.37 12.68 11.61
CA ALA A 23 11.05 12.13 11.48
C ALA A 23 11.26 10.62 11.60
N LYS A 24 10.94 10.07 12.77
CA LYS A 24 11.17 8.66 13.06
C LYS A 24 10.41 7.91 11.99
N LYS A 25 11.11 7.12 11.17
CA LYS A 25 10.47 6.36 10.11
C LYS A 25 9.30 5.58 10.75
N PRO A 26 8.06 5.73 10.24
CA PRO A 26 6.93 5.03 10.81
C PRO A 26 7.20 3.53 10.78
N LYS A 27 7.00 2.87 11.93
CA LYS A 27 7.05 1.41 12.02
C LYS A 27 5.62 0.91 11.86
N TYR A 28 5.41 0.03 10.89
CA TYR A 28 4.10 -0.58 10.63
C TYR A 28 4.06 -1.99 11.21
N PHE A 29 2.88 -2.44 11.61
CA PHE A 29 2.62 -3.78 12.09
C PHE A 29 1.45 -4.35 11.28
N ILE A 30 1.55 -5.63 10.91
CA ILE A 30 0.41 -6.41 10.40
C ILE A 30 -0.19 -7.11 11.61
N VAL A 31 -1.49 -6.95 11.79
CA VAL A 31 -2.25 -7.50 12.91
C VAL A 31 -3.51 -8.14 12.37
N ASP A 32 -3.92 -9.25 12.99
CA ASP A 32 -5.22 -9.85 12.72
C ASP A 32 -6.33 -8.83 13.05
N ALA A 33 -7.34 -8.74 12.20
CA ALA A 33 -8.45 -7.82 12.39
C ALA A 33 -9.20 -8.10 13.70
N GLU A 34 -9.32 -9.36 14.11
CA GLU A 34 -9.99 -9.72 15.38
C GLU A 34 -9.19 -9.28 16.62
N ALA A 35 -7.87 -9.11 16.47
CA ALA A 35 -7.01 -8.64 17.55
C ALA A 35 -7.03 -7.10 17.69
N LEU A 36 -7.59 -6.38 16.71
CA LEU A 36 -7.68 -4.92 16.76
C LEU A 36 -8.86 -4.47 17.64
N PRO A 37 -8.67 -3.43 18.46
CA PRO A 37 -9.78 -2.73 19.08
C PRO A 37 -10.79 -2.27 18.01
N GLU A 38 -12.07 -2.51 18.27
CA GLU A 38 -13.20 -2.29 17.34
C GLU A 38 -13.22 -0.88 16.72
N VAL A 39 -12.71 0.13 17.44
CA VAL A 39 -12.60 1.50 16.95
C VAL A 39 -11.80 1.60 15.64
N PHE A 40 -10.74 0.80 15.46
CA PHE A 40 -9.93 0.83 14.24
C PHE A 40 -10.67 0.20 13.06
N LEU A 41 -11.39 -0.90 13.31
CA LEU A 41 -12.21 -1.57 12.29
C LEU A 41 -13.32 -0.64 11.80
N LYS A 42 -14.01 0.04 12.72
CA LYS A 42 -15.05 1.00 12.37
C LYS A 42 -14.52 2.26 11.66
N VAL A 43 -13.29 2.67 11.96
CA VAL A 43 -12.62 3.75 11.20
C VAL A 43 -12.31 3.30 9.78
N ALA A 44 -11.82 2.07 9.59
CA ALA A 44 -11.60 1.50 8.26
C ALA A 44 -12.91 1.43 7.46
N GLU A 45 -13.98 0.97 8.08
CA GLU A 45 -15.30 0.86 7.43
C GLU A 45 -15.88 2.22 7.07
N ALA A 46 -15.77 3.22 7.96
CA ALA A 46 -16.17 4.59 7.65
C ALA A 46 -15.37 5.19 6.48
N LYS A 47 -14.07 4.88 6.36
CA LYS A 47 -13.27 5.30 5.21
C LYS A 47 -13.72 4.62 3.92
N ARG A 48 -13.92 3.30 3.95
CA ARG A 48 -14.42 2.53 2.81
C ARG A 48 -15.72 3.11 2.26
N MET A 49 -16.69 3.44 3.12
CA MET A 49 -17.95 4.07 2.69
C MET A 49 -17.76 5.45 2.03
N LEU A 50 -16.76 6.23 2.47
CA LEU A 50 -16.46 7.53 1.86
C LEU A 50 -15.77 7.36 0.51
N GLU A 51 -14.85 6.39 0.39
CA GLU A 51 -14.08 6.11 -0.82
C GLU A 51 -14.96 5.48 -1.92
N THR A 52 -15.88 4.59 -1.54
CA THR A 52 -16.84 3.93 -2.45
C THR A 52 -18.06 4.79 -2.79
N GLY A 53 -18.26 5.92 -2.09
CA GLY A 53 -19.43 6.77 -2.27
C GLY A 53 -20.73 6.26 -1.61
N GLU A 54 -20.68 5.18 -0.83
CA GLU A 54 -21.83 4.70 -0.03
C GLU A 54 -22.28 5.74 1.03
N ALA A 55 -21.36 6.64 1.43
CA ALA A 55 -21.65 7.79 2.27
C ALA A 55 -21.02 9.07 1.70
N ASP A 56 -21.84 10.09 1.46
CA ASP A 56 -21.37 11.38 0.90
C ASP A 56 -20.66 12.27 1.93
N THR A 57 -20.76 11.96 3.22
CA THR A 57 -20.18 12.79 4.29
C THR A 57 -19.60 11.95 5.41
N VAL A 58 -18.55 12.48 6.06
CA VAL A 58 -17.96 11.89 7.27
C VAL A 58 -19.02 11.67 8.36
N ASN A 59 -19.98 12.60 8.48
CA ASN A 59 -21.04 12.47 9.48
C ASN A 59 -21.94 11.26 9.22
N ARG A 60 -22.30 11.00 7.95
CA ARG A 60 -23.07 9.81 7.56
C ARG A 60 -22.25 8.54 7.78
N ALA A 61 -21.03 8.49 7.27
CA ALA A 61 -20.14 7.33 7.38
C ALA A 61 -19.88 6.93 8.83
N THR A 62 -19.52 7.90 9.70
CA THR A 62 -19.25 7.64 11.12
C THR A 62 -20.48 7.19 11.89
N LYS A 63 -21.67 7.71 11.55
CA LYS A 63 -22.93 7.28 12.14
C LYS A 63 -23.28 5.84 11.76
N VAL A 64 -23.11 5.47 10.49
CA VAL A 64 -23.37 4.11 10.01
C VAL A 64 -22.36 3.12 10.59
N ALA A 65 -21.07 3.47 10.62
CA ALA A 65 -20.01 2.64 11.21
C ALA A 65 -20.05 2.58 12.75
N GLY A 66 -20.90 3.38 13.41
CA GLY A 66 -21.02 3.37 14.87
C GLY A 66 -19.81 3.94 15.61
N ILE A 67 -19.16 4.99 15.07
CA ILE A 67 -18.07 5.73 15.72
C ILE A 67 -18.36 7.22 15.83
N SER A 68 -17.71 7.89 16.79
CA SER A 68 -17.75 9.35 16.86
C SER A 68 -16.89 9.98 15.76
N ARG A 69 -17.26 11.19 15.34
CA ARG A 69 -16.43 12.01 14.42
C ARG A 69 -15.05 12.28 15.01
N SER A 70 -14.94 12.50 16.32
CA SER A 70 -13.64 12.74 16.97
C SER A 70 -12.74 11.50 16.93
N ALA A 71 -13.29 10.29 17.12
CA ALA A 71 -12.54 9.04 16.97
C ALA A 71 -12.08 8.85 15.51
N PHE A 72 -12.97 9.12 14.54
CA PHE A 72 -12.60 9.09 13.13
C PHE A 72 -11.42 10.02 12.82
N TYR A 73 -11.51 11.31 13.14
CA TYR A 73 -10.42 12.25 12.86
C TYR A 73 -9.12 11.94 13.62
N LYS A 74 -9.21 11.31 14.79
CA LYS A 74 -8.03 10.89 15.55
C LYS A 74 -7.26 9.75 14.88
N TYR A 75 -7.94 8.85 14.18
CA TYR A 75 -7.34 7.61 13.67
C TYR A 75 -7.35 7.47 12.13
N LYS A 76 -8.04 8.35 11.38
CA LYS A 76 -8.22 8.25 9.92
C LYS A 76 -6.93 8.11 9.11
N ASP A 77 -5.84 8.70 9.60
CA ASP A 77 -4.53 8.69 8.93
C ASP A 77 -3.64 7.52 9.41
N ALA A 78 -4.00 6.88 10.53
CA ALA A 78 -3.30 5.74 11.11
C ALA A 78 -3.87 4.39 10.64
N VAL A 79 -5.11 4.37 10.16
CA VAL A 79 -5.79 3.18 9.64
C VAL A 79 -5.94 3.32 8.13
N ARG A 80 -5.26 2.44 7.40
CA ARG A 80 -5.34 2.33 5.94
C ARG A 80 -5.48 0.86 5.56
N PRO A 81 -6.26 0.54 4.52
CA PRO A 81 -6.21 -0.77 3.89
C PRO A 81 -4.77 -1.17 3.58
N PHE A 82 -4.45 -2.45 3.73
CA PHE A 82 -3.13 -2.96 3.34
C PHE A 82 -2.87 -2.72 1.84
N ASN A 83 -3.90 -2.80 1.01
CA ASN A 83 -3.77 -2.60 -0.43
C ASN A 83 -3.36 -1.17 -0.82
N ASP A 84 -3.78 -0.15 -0.06
CA ASP A 84 -3.26 1.21 -0.20
C ASP A 84 -1.76 1.31 0.07
N MET A 85 -1.21 0.42 0.93
CA MET A 85 0.23 0.38 1.23
C MET A 85 1.04 -0.34 0.16
N LEU A 86 0.40 -1.11 -0.72
CA LEU A 86 1.06 -1.80 -1.83
C LEU A 86 1.39 -0.85 -2.99
N ASN A 87 0.67 0.25 -3.14
CA ASN A 87 0.94 1.27 -4.15
C ASN A 87 2.27 1.98 -3.88
N GLY A 88 3.18 1.97 -4.86
CA GLY A 88 4.51 2.57 -4.74
C GLY A 88 5.59 1.68 -4.14
N ARG A 89 5.38 0.36 -4.12
CA ARG A 89 6.33 -0.65 -3.59
C ARG A 89 6.56 -1.79 -4.58
N ILE A 90 7.55 -2.62 -4.26
CA ILE A 90 7.78 -3.90 -4.94
C ILE A 90 6.86 -4.93 -4.29
N VAL A 91 5.94 -5.47 -5.08
CA VAL A 91 4.94 -6.46 -4.68
C VAL A 91 5.26 -7.79 -5.36
N THR A 92 5.12 -8.88 -4.61
CA THR A 92 5.30 -10.24 -5.13
C THR A 92 3.96 -10.92 -5.32
N PHE A 93 3.57 -11.12 -6.58
CA PHE A 93 2.37 -11.83 -6.99
C PHE A 93 2.68 -13.30 -7.18
N GLN A 94 1.80 -14.18 -6.69
CA GLN A 94 1.80 -15.60 -7.03
C GLN A 94 0.57 -15.91 -7.88
N ILE A 95 0.81 -16.54 -9.02
CA ILE A 95 -0.20 -16.83 -10.02
C ILE A 95 -0.13 -18.32 -10.31
N MET A 96 -1.24 -19.02 -10.08
CA MET A 96 -1.43 -20.38 -10.55
C MET A 96 -2.11 -20.30 -11.91
N MET A 97 -1.48 -20.85 -12.94
CA MET A 97 -2.01 -20.84 -14.29
C MET A 97 -1.80 -22.19 -14.98
N LYS A 98 -2.62 -22.51 -15.98
CA LYS A 98 -2.45 -23.67 -16.84
C LYS A 98 -1.16 -23.56 -17.65
N ASP A 99 -0.50 -24.68 -17.87
CA ASP A 99 0.67 -24.79 -18.73
C ASP A 99 0.24 -24.90 -20.20
N GLU A 100 -0.27 -23.77 -20.72
CA GLU A 100 -0.74 -23.65 -22.10
C GLU A 100 0.00 -22.50 -22.80
N PRO A 101 0.33 -22.63 -24.10
CA PRO A 101 1.01 -21.58 -24.84
C PRO A 101 0.25 -20.24 -24.77
N GLY A 102 0.97 -19.18 -24.41
CA GLY A 102 0.45 -17.81 -24.42
C GLY A 102 -0.20 -17.35 -23.11
N VAL A 103 -0.51 -18.24 -22.15
CA VAL A 103 -1.13 -17.84 -20.88
C VAL A 103 -0.23 -16.90 -20.08
N LEU A 104 1.06 -17.24 -19.90
CA LEU A 104 2.02 -16.33 -19.25
C LEU A 104 2.10 -14.99 -19.98
N SER A 105 2.23 -15.02 -21.31
CA SER A 105 2.34 -13.81 -22.11
C SER A 105 1.11 -12.90 -21.97
N ALA A 106 -0.09 -13.47 -21.88
CA ALA A 106 -1.31 -12.72 -21.65
C ALA A 106 -1.28 -12.03 -20.28
N VAL A 107 -0.87 -12.75 -19.22
CA VAL A 107 -0.67 -12.19 -17.88
C VAL A 107 0.33 -11.04 -17.89
N LEU A 108 1.52 -11.23 -18.49
CA LEU A 108 2.55 -10.19 -18.57
C LEU A 108 2.05 -8.94 -19.30
N ASN A 109 1.23 -9.11 -20.34
CA ASN A 109 0.63 -8.00 -21.06
C ASN A 109 -0.41 -7.22 -20.23
N ILE A 110 -1.06 -7.85 -19.26
CA ILE A 110 -1.95 -7.15 -18.33
C ILE A 110 -1.11 -6.19 -17.47
N PHE A 111 -0.04 -6.68 -16.82
CA PHE A 111 0.87 -5.85 -16.04
C PHE A 111 1.42 -4.67 -16.86
N ALA A 112 1.88 -4.93 -18.09
CA ALA A 112 2.41 -3.88 -18.95
C ALA A 112 1.37 -2.80 -19.30
N ARG A 113 0.10 -3.20 -19.54
CA ARG A 113 -0.99 -2.28 -19.88
C ARG A 113 -1.48 -1.46 -18.70
N THR A 114 -1.39 -1.99 -17.48
CA THR A 114 -1.83 -1.29 -16.27
C THR A 114 -0.73 -0.42 -15.67
N GLY A 115 0.48 -0.39 -16.27
CA GLY A 115 1.62 0.39 -15.77
C GLY A 115 2.47 -0.32 -14.70
N GLY A 116 2.30 -1.63 -14.53
CA GLY A 116 3.08 -2.44 -13.60
C GLY A 116 4.48 -2.75 -14.16
N ASN A 117 5.52 -2.28 -13.47
CA ASN A 117 6.90 -2.50 -13.89
C ASN A 117 7.43 -3.83 -13.32
N ILE A 118 7.48 -4.86 -14.15
CA ILE A 118 7.93 -6.20 -13.75
C ILE A 118 9.46 -6.22 -13.55
N LEU A 119 9.89 -6.62 -12.36
CA LEU A 119 11.30 -6.73 -11.97
C LEU A 119 11.80 -8.18 -12.04
N THR A 120 10.97 -9.14 -11.65
CA THR A 120 11.31 -10.57 -11.67
C THR A 120 10.14 -11.42 -12.13
N ILE A 121 10.45 -12.50 -12.84
CA ILE A 121 9.51 -13.55 -13.22
C ILE A 121 10.16 -14.88 -12.88
N ASN A 122 9.47 -15.70 -12.11
CA ASN A 122 9.91 -17.05 -11.79
C ASN A 122 8.75 -18.03 -12.00
N GLN A 123 8.79 -18.81 -13.07
CA GLN A 123 7.84 -19.88 -13.33
C GLN A 123 8.44 -21.21 -12.83
N GLY A 124 7.74 -21.87 -11.91
CA GLY A 124 8.05 -23.22 -11.49
C GLY A 124 7.81 -24.23 -12.60
N ILE A 125 8.43 -25.40 -12.46
CA ILE A 125 8.20 -26.54 -13.36
C ILE A 125 6.70 -26.90 -13.30
N PRO A 126 6.02 -27.01 -14.46
CA PRO A 126 4.63 -27.42 -14.49
C PRO A 126 4.40 -28.78 -13.81
N VAL A 127 3.37 -28.86 -12.98
CA VAL A 127 2.91 -30.09 -12.33
C VAL A 127 1.42 -30.25 -12.59
N SER A 128 1.02 -31.41 -13.11
CA SER A 128 -0.39 -31.71 -13.44
C SER A 128 -1.04 -30.67 -14.38
N GLY A 129 -0.27 -30.18 -15.37
CA GLY A 129 -0.75 -29.21 -16.35
C GLY A 129 -0.90 -27.78 -15.83
N CYS A 130 -0.36 -27.47 -14.64
CA CYS A 130 -0.39 -26.13 -14.06
C CYS A 130 1.02 -25.71 -13.63
N ALA A 131 1.34 -24.42 -13.76
CA ALA A 131 2.60 -23.84 -13.33
C ALA A 131 2.36 -22.67 -12.38
N ALA A 132 3.12 -22.65 -11.28
CA ALA A 132 3.13 -21.51 -10.36
C ALA A 132 4.10 -20.47 -10.89
N VAL A 133 3.64 -19.24 -11.06
CA VAL A 133 4.46 -18.11 -11.47
C VAL A 133 4.49 -17.10 -10.36
N THR A 134 5.69 -16.71 -9.96
CA THR A 134 5.91 -15.59 -9.06
C THR A 134 6.39 -14.40 -9.87
N ILE A 135 5.68 -13.26 -9.78
CA ILE A 135 6.05 -12.01 -10.43
C ILE A 135 6.36 -10.98 -9.34
N GLY A 136 7.59 -10.48 -9.32
CA GLY A 136 7.93 -9.28 -8.54
C GLY A 136 7.74 -8.05 -9.41
N ALA A 137 6.84 -7.14 -9.04
CA ALA A 137 6.58 -5.92 -9.81
C ALA A 137 6.55 -4.68 -8.90
N GLU A 138 7.08 -3.58 -9.42
CA GLU A 138 6.91 -2.26 -8.83
C GLU A 138 5.56 -1.67 -9.26
N THR A 139 4.77 -1.25 -8.29
CA THR A 139 3.38 -0.79 -8.47
C THR A 139 3.24 0.74 -8.50
N SER A 140 4.36 1.48 -8.44
CA SER A 140 4.35 2.95 -8.42
C SER A 140 3.75 3.58 -9.68
N GLY A 141 3.83 2.86 -10.81
CA GLY A 141 3.29 3.28 -12.11
C GLY A 141 1.89 2.77 -12.42
N LEU A 142 1.22 2.07 -11.51
CA LEU A 142 -0.11 1.54 -11.79
C LEU A 142 -1.12 2.68 -12.02
N GLU A 143 -1.87 2.57 -13.11
CA GLU A 143 -2.95 3.52 -13.46
C GLU A 143 -4.23 3.28 -12.64
N GLU A 144 -4.35 2.09 -12.03
CA GLU A 144 -5.48 1.62 -11.25
C GLU A 144 -5.01 0.94 -9.95
N PRO A 145 -5.89 0.76 -8.95
CA PRO A 145 -5.56 0.00 -7.74
C PRO A 145 -4.99 -1.39 -8.02
N VAL A 146 -4.08 -1.87 -7.18
CA VAL A 146 -3.48 -3.21 -7.32
C VAL A 146 -4.53 -4.33 -7.30
N GLU A 147 -5.67 -4.11 -6.62
CA GLU A 147 -6.80 -5.05 -6.61
C GLU A 147 -7.42 -5.22 -8.00
N ASP A 148 -7.52 -4.13 -8.77
CA ASP A 148 -8.08 -4.18 -10.12
C ASP A 148 -7.14 -4.92 -11.09
N LEU A 149 -5.82 -4.71 -10.95
CA LEU A 149 -4.82 -5.53 -11.63
C LEU A 149 -4.98 -7.02 -11.29
N MET A 150 -5.10 -7.36 -10.00
CA MET A 150 -5.31 -8.75 -9.57
C MET A 150 -6.58 -9.34 -10.15
N ASN A 151 -7.68 -8.58 -10.16
CA ASN A 151 -8.95 -9.01 -10.73
C ASN A 151 -8.83 -9.30 -12.23
N ARG A 152 -8.13 -8.44 -12.99
CA ARG A 152 -7.86 -8.67 -14.41
C ARG A 152 -7.02 -9.92 -14.65
N VAL A 153 -5.97 -10.12 -13.85
CA VAL A 153 -5.12 -11.32 -13.94
C VAL A 153 -5.92 -12.57 -13.60
N ALA A 154 -6.73 -12.55 -12.53
CA ALA A 154 -7.57 -13.67 -12.14
C ALA A 154 -8.65 -14.01 -13.18
N ALA A 155 -9.14 -13.01 -13.93
CA ALA A 155 -10.11 -13.19 -15.00
C ALA A 155 -9.49 -13.66 -16.33
N GLN A 156 -8.16 -13.67 -16.45
CA GLN A 156 -7.49 -14.08 -17.68
C GLN A 156 -7.68 -15.58 -17.92
N GLU A 157 -8.09 -15.94 -19.14
CA GLU A 157 -8.22 -17.34 -19.53
C GLU A 157 -6.90 -18.10 -19.32
N GLY A 158 -7.00 -19.26 -18.66
CA GLY A 158 -5.84 -20.07 -18.26
C GLY A 158 -5.30 -19.75 -16.86
N VAL A 159 -5.71 -18.65 -16.22
CA VAL A 159 -5.37 -18.38 -14.80
C VAL A 159 -6.36 -19.08 -13.88
N ILE A 160 -5.83 -19.75 -12.86
CA ILE A 160 -6.58 -20.50 -11.85
C ILE A 160 -6.72 -19.68 -10.56
N ARG A 161 -5.65 -18.97 -10.16
CA ARG A 161 -5.61 -18.16 -8.94
C ARG A 161 -4.54 -17.08 -9.06
N CYS A 162 -4.77 -15.92 -8.47
CA CYS A 162 -3.79 -14.84 -8.33
C CYS A 162 -3.83 -14.29 -6.90
N GLU A 163 -2.67 -14.20 -6.24
CA GLU A 163 -2.53 -13.75 -4.86
C GLU A 163 -1.29 -12.88 -4.68
N ILE A 164 -1.22 -12.16 -3.57
CA ILE A 164 -0.04 -11.41 -3.15
C ILE A 164 0.63 -12.15 -1.99
N LEU A 165 1.91 -12.47 -2.14
CA LEU A 165 2.72 -13.13 -1.11
C LEU A 165 3.39 -12.12 -0.17
N ALA A 166 3.80 -10.96 -0.69
CA ALA A 166 4.50 -9.92 0.06
C ALA A 166 4.43 -8.55 -0.64
N GLY A 167 4.52 -7.46 0.13
CA GLY A 167 4.66 -6.07 -0.33
C GLY A 167 5.24 -5.13 0.73
#